data_AF-R7HMF9-F1
#
_entry.id   AF-R7HMF9-F1
#
_cell.length_a   1.000
_cell.length_b   1.000
_cell.length_c   1.000
_cell.angle_alpha   90.00
_cell.angle_beta   90.00
_cell.angle_gamma   90.00
#
_symmetry.space_group_name_H-M   'P 1'
#
loop_
_entity.id
_entity.type
_entity.pdbx_description
1 polymer ?
#
loop_
_entity_poly.entity_id
_entity_poly.type
_entity_poly.pdbx_seq_one_letter_code
_entity_poly.pdbx_strand_id
1 'polypeptide(L)'
;MHFDINKLKGRLDFLEVLLNNTNDKYKRREILNDIKKIKYLIRYMNSSIILYSDDGCDRVLGDFKEKKDSVVASRVLDFFNSYTDQMQSSLVCFYNKTKLPWKVRKDFRISNVKYYELIDDFSKTFNHELFELYKYLIEEKRIEISSKMYEGEKYARGLCFCIGNLREAYVLSRFNNKMSTGSTLPHELGHAYLLHKANFNNEPNIFIEAYSIFIEFIFGDYLKNTRYSGVAYSSEYQRLDSFLGMIDYEFANLSRLKDMYFTFPFYYYSDGSLARIDSAKMILSDMLGMYFVSLYRFDKKKYNIMMSAFLDMYGKVTDEEILKYFKLSNLVDGSIDTLDTYVKTYRR
;
A
#
# COMPACT_ATOMS: atom_id res chain seq x y z
N MET A 1 7.14 -20.46 0.64
CA MET A 1 7.66 -19.94 1.91
C MET A 1 6.49 -19.79 2.82
N HIS A 2 6.62 -20.22 4.07
CA HIS A 2 5.50 -20.23 4.99
C HIS A 2 5.85 -19.58 6.30
N PHE A 3 4.85 -18.96 6.92
CA PHE A 3 5.01 -18.45 8.27
C PHE A 3 5.39 -19.55 9.26
N ASP A 4 6.21 -19.20 10.24
CA ASP A 4 6.54 -20.09 11.34
C ASP A 4 5.44 -20.02 12.42
N ILE A 5 4.53 -21.01 12.40
CA ILE A 5 3.39 -21.04 13.32
C ILE A 5 3.80 -21.07 14.80
N ASN A 6 4.94 -21.68 15.12
CA ASN A 6 5.41 -21.75 16.50
C ASN A 6 5.96 -20.40 16.95
N LYS A 7 6.70 -19.69 16.07
CA LYS A 7 7.10 -18.30 16.36
C LYS A 7 5.87 -17.40 16.53
N LEU A 8 4.86 -17.51 15.65
CA LEU A 8 3.62 -16.72 15.76
C LEU A 8 2.89 -16.97 17.09
N LYS A 9 2.79 -18.22 17.55
CA LYS A 9 2.23 -18.55 18.87
C LYS A 9 3.04 -17.93 20.01
N GLY A 10 4.37 -18.05 19.97
CA GLY A 10 5.23 -17.39 20.97
C GLY A 10 5.09 -15.87 20.99
N ARG A 11 4.85 -15.23 19.83
CA ARG A 11 4.52 -13.80 19.75
C ARG A 11 3.17 -13.47 20.36
N LEU A 12 2.17 -14.32 20.12
CA LEU A 12 0.84 -14.18 20.73
C LEU A 12 0.92 -14.23 22.25
N ASP A 13 1.58 -15.26 22.80
CA ASP A 13 1.76 -15.43 24.25
C ASP A 13 2.44 -14.21 24.87
N PHE A 14 3.50 -13.70 24.23
CA PHE A 14 4.19 -12.49 24.67
C PHE A 14 3.27 -11.26 24.69
N LEU A 15 2.47 -11.05 23.64
CA LEU A 15 1.56 -9.91 23.56
C LEU A 15 0.42 -10.00 24.59
N GLU A 16 -0.08 -11.20 24.88
CA GLU A 16 -1.10 -11.41 25.92
C GLU A 16 -0.55 -11.12 27.33
N VAL A 17 0.68 -11.55 27.62
CA VAL A 17 1.37 -11.17 28.87
C VAL A 17 1.59 -9.66 28.94
N LEU A 18 2.04 -9.04 27.84
CA LEU A 18 2.23 -7.59 27.77
C LEU A 18 0.91 -6.84 28.01
N LEU A 19 -0.20 -7.31 27.43
CA LEU A 19 -1.53 -6.74 27.63
C LEU A 19 -1.92 -6.78 29.11
N ASN A 20 -1.76 -7.93 29.78
CA ASN A 20 -2.12 -8.10 31.19
C ASN A 20 -1.31 -7.19 32.12
N ASN A 21 -0.06 -6.88 31.75
CA ASN A 21 0.82 -6.01 32.53
C ASN A 21 0.72 -4.52 32.16
N THR A 22 -0.11 -4.16 31.18
CA THR A 22 -0.26 -2.77 30.72
C THR A 22 -1.50 -2.14 31.32
N ASN A 23 -1.34 -1.06 32.11
CA ASN A 23 -2.46 -0.32 32.69
C ASN A 23 -2.96 0.84 31.80
N ASP A 24 -2.11 1.37 30.92
CA ASP A 24 -2.51 2.47 30.04
C ASP A 24 -3.57 2.00 29.02
N LYS A 25 -4.75 2.63 29.06
CA LYS A 25 -5.90 2.27 28.22
C LYS A 25 -5.56 2.29 26.73
N TYR A 26 -4.74 3.24 26.28
CA TYR A 26 -4.42 3.38 24.86
C TYR A 26 -3.45 2.30 24.43
N LYS A 27 -2.39 2.09 25.21
CA LYS A 27 -1.39 1.06 24.95
C LYS A 27 -2.00 -0.33 24.92
N ARG A 28 -2.94 -0.62 25.84
CA ARG A 28 -3.73 -1.87 25.82
C ARG A 28 -4.45 -2.09 24.49
N ARG A 29 -5.04 -1.05 23.89
CA ARG A 29 -5.72 -1.15 22.58
C ARG A 29 -4.74 -1.43 21.44
N GLU A 30 -3.56 -0.79 21.44
CA GLU A 30 -2.52 -1.09 20.46
C GLU A 30 -2.12 -2.57 20.52
N ILE A 31 -1.93 -3.10 21.73
CA ILE A 31 -1.56 -4.50 21.96
C ILE A 31 -2.69 -5.43 21.52
N LEU A 32 -3.96 -5.09 21.83
CA LEU A 32 -5.12 -5.86 21.37
C LEU A 32 -5.21 -5.92 19.84
N ASN A 33 -4.93 -4.82 19.13
CA ASN A 33 -4.90 -4.82 17.66
C ASN A 33 -3.78 -5.73 17.12
N ASP A 34 -2.60 -5.67 17.72
CA ASP A 34 -1.48 -6.56 17.37
C ASP A 34 -1.81 -8.03 17.63
N ILE A 35 -2.46 -8.35 18.75
CA ILE A 35 -2.96 -9.70 19.06
C ILE A 35 -3.92 -10.19 17.98
N LYS A 36 -4.89 -9.35 17.56
CA LYS A 36 -5.86 -9.71 16.50
C LYS A 36 -5.16 -10.01 15.18
N LYS A 37 -4.14 -9.25 14.81
CA LYS A 37 -3.34 -9.49 13.61
C LYS A 37 -2.57 -10.81 13.69
N ILE A 38 -1.88 -11.09 14.80
CA ILE A 38 -1.18 -12.38 14.98
C ILE A 38 -2.16 -13.55 14.93
N LYS A 39 -3.30 -13.43 15.61
CA LYS A 39 -4.41 -14.41 15.58
C LYS A 39 -4.90 -14.65 14.14
N TYR A 40 -5.07 -13.59 13.34
CA TYR A 40 -5.42 -13.69 11.92
C TYR A 40 -4.37 -14.49 11.13
N LEU A 41 -3.08 -14.18 11.31
CA LEU A 41 -1.97 -14.87 10.61
C LEU A 41 -1.93 -16.36 10.99
N ILE A 42 -2.13 -16.69 12.27
CA ILE A 42 -2.20 -18.08 12.74
C ILE A 42 -3.39 -18.81 12.10
N ARG A 43 -4.58 -18.20 12.05
CA ARG A 43 -5.79 -18.77 11.43
C ARG A 43 -5.64 -18.94 9.92
N TYR A 44 -4.94 -18.01 9.27
CA TYR A 44 -4.62 -18.13 7.85
C TYR A 44 -3.77 -19.38 7.59
N MET A 45 -2.82 -19.72 8.47
CA MET A 45 -2.01 -20.94 8.34
C MET A 45 -2.75 -22.20 8.77
N ASN A 46 -3.58 -22.11 9.81
CA ASN A 46 -4.33 -23.24 10.35
C ASN A 46 -5.82 -22.90 10.55
N SER A 47 -6.65 -23.34 9.59
CA SER A 47 -8.08 -23.08 9.58
C SER A 47 -8.87 -23.84 10.66
N SER A 48 -8.25 -24.75 11.41
CA SER A 48 -8.91 -25.48 12.50
C SER A 48 -8.96 -24.69 13.81
N ILE A 49 -8.28 -23.53 13.89
CA ILE A 49 -8.27 -22.69 15.08
C ILE A 49 -9.50 -21.77 15.02
N ILE A 50 -10.50 -22.08 15.84
CA ILE A 50 -11.70 -21.25 16.04
C ILE A 50 -11.34 -20.13 17.02
N LEU A 51 -11.53 -18.88 16.60
CA LEU A 51 -11.50 -17.72 17.47
C LEU A 51 -12.93 -17.21 17.58
N TYR A 52 -13.37 -16.92 18.80
CA TYR A 52 -14.75 -16.54 19.08
C TYR A 52 -15.03 -15.11 18.57
N SER A 53 -16.27 -14.81 18.20
CA SER A 53 -16.71 -13.45 17.81
C SER A 53 -16.31 -12.40 18.85
N ASP A 54 -16.34 -12.80 20.12
CA ASP A 54 -16.05 -11.97 21.28
C ASP A 54 -14.53 -11.76 21.49
N ASP A 55 -13.68 -12.45 20.72
CA ASP A 55 -12.23 -12.18 20.62
C ASP A 55 -11.93 -10.92 19.78
N GLY A 56 -12.96 -10.26 19.24
CA GLY A 56 -12.86 -9.01 18.49
C GLY A 56 -12.24 -9.17 17.10
N CYS A 57 -12.27 -10.36 16.51
CA CYS A 57 -11.69 -10.70 15.22
C CYS A 57 -12.61 -10.41 14.01
N ASP A 58 -13.79 -9.84 14.22
CA ASP A 58 -14.82 -9.76 13.18
C ASP A 58 -14.45 -8.89 11.98
N ARG A 59 -13.45 -8.02 12.13
CA ARG A 59 -12.71 -7.41 11.02
C ARG A 59 -11.29 -7.13 11.51
N VAL A 60 -10.26 -7.39 10.72
CA VAL A 60 -8.98 -6.66 10.86
C VAL A 60 -9.23 -5.23 10.37
N LEU A 61 -10.16 -4.54 11.04
CA LEU A 61 -10.44 -3.14 10.86
C LEU A 61 -9.25 -2.45 11.52
N GLY A 62 -8.34 -1.91 10.71
CA GLY A 62 -7.40 -0.82 10.97
C GLY A 62 -6.69 -0.72 12.34
N ASP A 63 -5.56 -0.03 12.38
CA ASP A 63 -4.91 0.30 13.66
C ASP A 63 -5.64 1.41 14.41
N PHE A 64 -6.82 1.10 14.95
CA PHE A 64 -7.67 2.08 15.65
C PHE A 64 -7.22 2.29 17.10
N LYS A 65 -7.05 3.56 17.49
CA LYS A 65 -6.76 4.03 18.85
C LYS A 65 -7.71 5.19 19.17
N GLU A 66 -8.95 4.96 19.63
CA GLU A 66 -10.03 5.98 19.67
C GLU A 66 -9.66 7.44 20.06
N LYS A 67 -8.73 7.70 21.01
CA LYS A 67 -8.34 9.08 21.37
C LYS A 67 -7.37 9.73 20.37
N LYS A 68 -6.58 8.93 19.65
CA LYS A 68 -5.88 9.38 18.44
C LYS A 68 -6.80 9.38 17.23
N ASP A 69 -7.85 8.55 17.20
CA ASP A 69 -8.73 8.48 16.03
C ASP A 69 -9.55 9.76 15.84
N SER A 70 -9.98 10.47 16.89
CA SER A 70 -10.61 11.79 16.72
C SER A 70 -9.64 12.85 16.23
N VAL A 71 -8.38 12.81 16.68
CA VAL A 71 -7.31 13.72 16.23
C VAL A 71 -6.90 13.40 14.79
N VAL A 72 -6.72 12.13 14.46
CA VAL A 72 -6.43 11.64 13.12
C VAL A 72 -7.60 11.91 12.19
N ALA A 73 -8.84 11.69 12.65
CA ALA A 73 -10.02 12.05 11.89
C ALA A 73 -10.10 13.55 11.64
N SER A 74 -9.83 14.38 12.65
CA SER A 74 -9.71 15.83 12.46
C SER A 74 -8.66 16.16 11.42
N ARG A 75 -7.45 15.59 11.48
CA ARG A 75 -6.40 15.82 10.48
C ARG A 75 -6.84 15.46 9.06
N VAL A 76 -7.55 14.35 8.88
CA VAL A 76 -8.09 13.95 7.58
C VAL A 76 -9.15 14.94 7.10
N LEU A 77 -10.07 15.36 7.99
CA LEU A 77 -11.08 16.38 7.69
C LEU A 77 -10.42 17.71 7.30
N ASP A 78 -9.46 18.18 8.09
CA ASP A 78 -8.72 19.44 7.89
C ASP A 78 -7.94 19.42 6.57
N PHE A 79 -7.33 18.27 6.24
CA PHE A 79 -6.65 18.07 4.96
C PHE A 79 -7.62 18.22 3.79
N PHE A 80 -8.74 17.49 3.78
CA PHE A 80 -9.69 17.58 2.66
C PHE A 80 -10.38 18.94 2.60
N ASN A 81 -10.68 19.58 3.73
CA ASN A 81 -11.20 20.96 3.76
C ASN A 81 -10.24 21.96 3.10
N SER A 82 -8.93 21.76 3.27
CA SER A 82 -7.91 22.68 2.75
C SER A 82 -7.54 22.42 1.28
N TYR A 83 -7.53 21.16 0.85
CA TYR A 83 -6.93 20.76 -0.44
C TYR A 83 -7.93 20.31 -1.50
N THR A 84 -9.21 20.10 -1.18
CA THR A 84 -10.21 19.57 -2.14
C THR A 84 -10.30 20.37 -3.43
N ASP A 85 -10.40 21.70 -3.36
CA ASP A 85 -10.56 22.56 -4.54
C ASP A 85 -9.32 22.48 -5.46
N GLN A 86 -8.12 22.46 -4.84
CA GLN A 86 -6.85 22.32 -5.56
C GLN A 86 -6.70 20.93 -6.18
N MET A 87 -7.10 19.88 -5.46
CA MET A 87 -7.12 18.49 -5.94
C MET A 87 -8.01 18.35 -7.15
N GLN A 88 -9.26 18.79 -7.07
CA GLN A 88 -10.20 18.68 -8.19
C GLN A 88 -9.70 19.44 -9.41
N SER A 89 -9.22 20.68 -9.24
CA SER A 89 -8.66 21.50 -10.33
C SER A 89 -7.46 20.82 -11.00
N SER A 90 -6.59 20.18 -10.23
CA SER A 90 -5.40 19.49 -10.73
C SER A 90 -5.72 18.23 -11.53
N LEU A 91 -6.85 17.58 -11.23
CA LEU A 91 -7.27 16.33 -11.86
C LEU A 91 -8.02 16.53 -13.19
N VAL A 92 -8.38 17.77 -13.54
CA VAL A 92 -9.08 18.10 -14.81
C VAL A 92 -8.35 17.53 -16.02
N CYS A 93 -7.01 17.52 -16.01
CA CYS A 93 -6.21 17.01 -17.14
C CYS A 93 -6.29 15.49 -17.34
N PHE A 94 -6.78 14.74 -16.36
CA PHE A 94 -6.99 13.30 -16.42
C PHE A 94 -8.47 12.92 -16.61
N TYR A 95 -9.38 13.82 -16.25
CA TYR A 95 -10.82 13.61 -16.38
C TYR A 95 -11.26 13.49 -17.85
N ASN A 96 -12.08 12.49 -18.16
CA ASN A 96 -12.53 12.14 -19.52
C ASN A 96 -11.38 11.91 -20.51
N LYS A 97 -10.21 11.47 -20.03
CA LYS A 97 -9.07 11.18 -20.90
C LYS A 97 -9.38 9.97 -21.78
N THR A 98 -8.93 10.01 -23.02
CA THR A 98 -9.10 8.88 -23.95
C THR A 98 -8.44 7.62 -23.39
N LYS A 99 -9.10 6.47 -23.58
CA LYS A 99 -8.56 5.16 -23.19
C LYS A 99 -7.14 4.97 -23.71
N LEU A 100 -6.29 4.45 -22.83
CA LEU A 100 -4.91 4.15 -23.17
C LEU A 100 -4.86 3.03 -24.23
N PRO A 101 -3.86 3.06 -25.11
CA PRO A 101 -3.72 2.01 -26.12
C PRO A 101 -3.39 0.68 -25.42
N TRP A 102 -4.08 -0.38 -25.83
CA TRP A 102 -4.02 -1.70 -25.19
C TRP A 102 -4.09 -2.85 -26.20
N LYS A 103 -3.43 -3.96 -25.83
CA LYS A 103 -3.52 -5.24 -26.54
C LYS A 103 -3.44 -6.38 -25.52
N VAL A 104 -4.31 -7.37 -25.69
CA VAL A 104 -4.25 -8.61 -24.91
C VAL A 104 -2.91 -9.28 -25.11
N ARG A 105 -2.15 -9.49 -24.03
CA ARG A 105 -0.95 -10.33 -24.04
C ARG A 105 -1.21 -11.57 -23.19
N LYS A 106 -0.67 -12.70 -23.66
CA LYS A 106 -0.82 -13.98 -22.98
C LYS A 106 -0.04 -13.95 -21.66
N ASP A 107 -0.66 -14.43 -20.60
CA ASP A 107 -0.04 -14.55 -19.29
C ASP A 107 1.01 -15.68 -19.27
N PHE A 108 1.99 -15.56 -18.38
CA PHE A 108 3.10 -16.49 -18.26
C PHE A 108 3.04 -17.23 -16.93
N ARG A 109 3.21 -18.54 -16.98
CA ARG A 109 3.41 -19.34 -15.76
C ARG A 109 4.88 -19.36 -15.36
N ILE A 110 5.13 -19.30 -14.06
CA ILE A 110 6.47 -19.37 -13.47
C ILE A 110 6.41 -20.26 -12.21
N SER A 111 7.42 -21.09 -12.00
CA SER A 111 7.52 -21.88 -10.76
C SER A 111 7.86 -20.98 -9.58
N ASN A 112 7.51 -21.40 -8.36
CA ASN A 112 7.85 -20.65 -7.15
C ASN A 112 9.36 -20.39 -7.05
N VAL A 113 10.19 -21.40 -7.33
CA VAL A 113 11.67 -21.27 -7.30
C VAL A 113 12.15 -20.14 -8.22
N LYS A 114 11.72 -20.15 -9.49
CA LYS A 114 12.11 -19.12 -10.47
C LYS A 114 11.54 -17.75 -10.12
N TYR A 115 10.38 -17.71 -9.48
CA TYR A 115 9.82 -16.44 -9.00
C TYR A 115 10.66 -15.86 -7.87
N TYR A 116 11.12 -16.67 -6.91
CA TYR A 116 12.04 -16.19 -5.87
C TYR A 116 13.36 -15.69 -6.46
N GLU A 117 13.97 -16.41 -7.40
CA GLU A 117 15.18 -15.97 -8.09
C GLU A 117 14.97 -14.61 -8.78
N LEU A 118 13.81 -14.40 -9.40
CA LEU A 118 13.45 -13.15 -10.05
C LEU A 118 13.30 -11.99 -9.05
N ILE A 119 12.67 -12.23 -7.90
CA ILE A 119 12.51 -11.22 -6.84
C ILE A 119 13.85 -10.89 -6.17
N ASP A 120 14.70 -11.90 -5.98
CA ASP A 120 16.05 -11.74 -5.45
C ASP A 120 16.89 -10.84 -6.37
N ASP A 121 16.93 -11.15 -7.67
CA ASP A 121 17.67 -10.37 -8.66
C ASP A 121 17.13 -8.94 -8.80
N PHE A 122 15.80 -8.79 -8.85
CA PHE A 122 15.16 -7.48 -8.88
C PHE A 122 15.53 -6.62 -7.67
N SER A 123 15.32 -7.12 -6.45
CA SER A 123 15.54 -6.35 -5.23
C SER A 123 17.00 -5.99 -5.05
N LYS A 124 17.91 -6.93 -5.34
CA LYS A 124 19.36 -6.70 -5.34
C LYS A 124 19.79 -5.60 -6.33
N THR A 125 19.19 -5.58 -7.53
CA THR A 125 19.52 -4.60 -8.57
C THR A 125 18.93 -3.22 -8.27
N PHE A 126 17.73 -3.19 -7.69
CA PHE A 126 16.98 -1.96 -7.50
C PHE A 126 17.46 -1.14 -6.29
N ASN A 127 17.51 -1.74 -5.10
CA ASN A 127 17.81 -1.05 -3.85
C ASN A 127 18.34 -2.03 -2.80
N HIS A 128 19.57 -1.78 -2.32
CA HIS A 128 20.23 -2.66 -1.35
C HIS A 128 19.48 -2.78 -0.02
N GLU A 129 18.93 -1.69 0.52
CA GLU A 129 18.20 -1.75 1.80
C GLU A 129 16.89 -2.55 1.70
N LEU A 130 16.19 -2.43 0.57
CA LEU A 130 15.01 -3.26 0.29
C LEU A 130 15.38 -4.73 0.15
N PHE A 131 16.52 -5.03 -0.48
CA PHE A 131 17.06 -6.39 -0.59
C PHE A 131 17.38 -6.99 0.78
N GLU A 132 18.10 -6.26 1.65
CA GLU A 132 18.41 -6.70 3.01
C GLU A 132 17.14 -6.95 3.83
N LEU A 133 16.15 -6.05 3.74
CA LEU A 133 14.86 -6.27 4.39
C LEU A 133 14.16 -7.53 3.85
N TYR A 134 14.13 -7.72 2.53
CA TYR A 134 13.54 -8.90 1.91
C TYR A 134 14.20 -10.19 2.41
N LYS A 135 15.54 -10.24 2.45
CA LYS A 135 16.30 -11.38 2.98
C LYS A 135 15.98 -11.64 4.44
N TYR A 136 15.97 -10.59 5.26
CA TYR A 136 15.62 -10.71 6.67
C TYR A 136 14.21 -11.27 6.88
N LEU A 137 13.22 -10.79 6.12
CA LEU A 137 11.84 -11.31 6.20
C LEU A 137 11.75 -12.77 5.76
N ILE A 138 12.56 -13.20 4.80
CA ILE A 138 12.68 -14.62 4.41
C ILE A 138 13.23 -15.46 5.57
N GLU A 139 14.36 -15.05 6.13
CA GLU A 139 15.06 -15.78 7.20
C GLU A 139 14.18 -15.91 8.45
N GLU A 140 13.44 -14.85 8.78
CA GLU A 140 12.48 -14.85 9.86
C GLU A 140 11.16 -15.55 9.53
N LYS A 141 10.99 -16.05 8.30
CA LYS A 141 9.78 -16.69 7.81
C LYS A 141 8.55 -15.78 8.01
N ARG A 142 8.66 -14.51 7.62
CA ARG A 142 7.61 -13.48 7.68
C ARG A 142 7.04 -13.13 6.30
N ILE A 143 7.30 -13.98 5.29
CA ILE A 143 6.65 -13.92 3.98
C ILE A 143 5.89 -15.23 3.73
N GLU A 144 4.63 -15.11 3.39
CA GLU A 144 3.76 -16.21 2.98
C GLU A 144 3.31 -15.99 1.54
N ILE A 145 3.65 -16.94 0.68
CA ILE A 145 3.27 -16.94 -0.74
C ILE A 145 2.36 -18.12 -1.00
N SER A 146 1.09 -17.83 -1.27
CA SER A 146 0.04 -18.84 -1.41
C SER A 146 -1.04 -18.40 -2.38
N SER A 147 -1.78 -19.32 -2.98
CA SER A 147 -2.98 -18.97 -3.76
C SER A 147 -4.24 -18.84 -2.89
N LYS A 148 -4.15 -19.08 -1.58
CA LYS A 148 -5.28 -19.07 -0.65
C LYS A 148 -5.85 -17.67 -0.49
N MET A 149 -7.17 -17.55 -0.59
CA MET A 149 -7.90 -16.30 -0.36
C MET A 149 -7.85 -15.89 1.11
N TYR A 150 -7.88 -14.58 1.34
CA TYR A 150 -7.94 -13.99 2.66
C TYR A 150 -9.37 -13.98 3.18
N GLU A 151 -9.54 -14.38 4.43
CA GLU A 151 -10.83 -14.30 5.11
C GLU A 151 -11.17 -12.83 5.37
N GLY A 152 -12.42 -12.42 5.12
CA GLY A 152 -12.85 -11.02 5.17
C GLY A 152 -12.42 -10.18 3.95
N GLU A 153 -11.33 -10.55 3.28
CA GLU A 153 -10.66 -9.75 2.23
C GLU A 153 -10.52 -10.50 0.90
N LYS A 154 -11.63 -11.07 0.38
CA LYS A 154 -11.60 -11.98 -0.78
C LYS A 154 -11.01 -11.36 -2.07
N TYR A 155 -11.12 -10.04 -2.20
CA TYR A 155 -10.62 -9.30 -3.38
C TYR A 155 -9.16 -8.87 -3.25
N ALA A 156 -8.62 -8.82 -2.03
CA ALA A 156 -7.23 -8.45 -1.80
C ALA A 156 -6.30 -9.49 -2.44
N ARG A 157 -5.24 -8.99 -3.08
CA ARG A 157 -4.20 -9.81 -3.72
C ARG A 157 -2.97 -9.97 -2.85
N GLY A 158 -2.67 -8.99 -2.00
CA GLY A 158 -1.67 -9.12 -0.95
C GLY A 158 -2.15 -8.40 0.30
N LEU A 159 -1.46 -8.63 1.40
CA LEU A 159 -1.64 -7.91 2.66
C LEU A 159 -0.29 -7.76 3.35
N CYS A 160 -0.02 -6.59 3.91
CA CYS A 160 1.12 -6.33 4.78
C CYS A 160 0.64 -5.94 6.18
N PHE A 161 1.03 -6.73 7.19
CA PHE A 161 0.66 -6.52 8.58
C PHE A 161 1.82 -5.92 9.37
N CYS A 162 1.63 -4.74 9.96
CA CYS A 162 2.52 -4.18 10.98
C CYS A 162 2.14 -4.72 12.35
N ILE A 163 3.07 -5.29 13.12
CA ILE A 163 2.90 -5.62 14.53
C ILE A 163 3.71 -4.62 15.34
N GLY A 164 3.08 -3.50 15.72
CA GLY A 164 3.79 -2.31 16.19
C GLY A 164 4.55 -2.52 17.50
N ASN A 165 3.97 -3.26 18.44
CA ASN A 165 4.60 -3.58 19.73
C ASN A 165 5.81 -4.51 19.59
N LEU A 166 5.86 -5.30 18.51
CA LEU A 166 6.99 -6.19 18.21
C LEU A 166 7.99 -5.56 17.25
N ARG A 167 7.60 -4.47 16.57
CA ARG A 167 8.35 -3.88 15.45
C ARG A 167 8.63 -4.92 14.36
N GLU A 168 7.59 -5.64 13.97
CA GLU A 168 7.66 -6.68 12.95
C GLU A 168 6.67 -6.40 11.81
N ALA A 169 7.02 -6.79 10.59
CA ALA A 169 6.12 -6.79 9.45
C ALA A 169 5.94 -8.22 8.93
N TYR A 170 4.70 -8.56 8.54
CA TYR A 170 4.35 -9.85 7.94
C TYR A 170 3.69 -9.62 6.59
N VAL A 171 4.21 -10.30 5.56
CA VAL A 171 3.78 -10.11 4.17
C VAL A 171 3.06 -11.36 3.68
N LEU A 172 1.84 -11.17 3.19
CA LEU A 172 1.04 -12.17 2.52
C LEU A 172 0.92 -11.81 1.04
N SER A 173 1.24 -12.74 0.15
CA SER A 173 1.14 -12.54 -1.30
C SER A 173 0.31 -13.65 -1.95
N ARG A 174 -0.82 -13.28 -2.57
CA ARG A 174 -1.70 -14.21 -3.27
C ARG A 174 -1.17 -14.54 -4.66
N PHE A 175 -0.11 -15.34 -4.69
CA PHE A 175 0.54 -15.75 -5.92
C PHE A 175 0.05 -17.11 -6.40
N ASN A 176 -0.44 -17.17 -7.63
CA ASN A 176 -0.98 -18.39 -8.25
C ASN A 176 -0.13 -18.91 -9.40
N ASN A 177 1.19 -18.65 -9.34
CA ASN A 177 2.17 -19.00 -10.37
C ASN A 177 1.97 -18.31 -11.72
N LYS A 178 1.14 -17.25 -11.79
CA LYS A 178 0.99 -16.41 -12.97
C LYS A 178 1.68 -15.07 -12.78
N MET A 179 2.45 -14.65 -13.79
CA MET A 179 3.18 -13.38 -13.74
C MET A 179 2.24 -12.16 -13.71
N SER A 180 1.00 -12.27 -14.17
CA SER A 180 -0.01 -11.21 -13.98
C SER A 180 -0.30 -10.89 -12.51
N THR A 181 0.01 -11.82 -11.59
CA THR A 181 -0.04 -11.60 -10.13
C THR A 181 1.34 -11.36 -9.51
N GLY A 182 2.39 -11.32 -10.33
CA GLY A 182 3.78 -11.30 -9.87
C GLY A 182 4.23 -9.99 -9.24
N SER A 183 3.51 -8.87 -9.45
CA SER A 183 3.80 -7.59 -8.77
C SER A 183 3.30 -7.54 -7.33
N THR A 184 2.47 -8.51 -6.90
CA THR A 184 1.87 -8.54 -5.57
C THR A 184 2.92 -8.57 -4.46
N LEU A 185 3.91 -9.47 -4.51
CA LEU A 185 4.94 -9.50 -3.49
C LEU A 185 5.79 -8.21 -3.48
N PRO A 186 6.30 -7.70 -4.62
CA PRO A 186 6.95 -6.38 -4.67
C PRO A 186 6.12 -5.25 -4.04
N HIS A 187 4.82 -5.20 -4.31
CA HIS A 187 3.91 -4.22 -3.71
C HIS A 187 3.93 -4.30 -2.18
N GLU A 188 3.68 -5.48 -1.62
CA GLU A 188 3.65 -5.68 -0.16
C GLU A 188 5.01 -5.47 0.50
N LEU A 189 6.11 -5.81 -0.18
CA LEU A 189 7.46 -5.46 0.27
C LEU A 189 7.66 -3.95 0.33
N GLY A 190 7.01 -3.19 -0.56
CA GLY A 190 6.96 -1.74 -0.50
C GLY A 190 6.34 -1.24 0.81
N HIS A 191 5.22 -1.80 1.24
CA HIS A 191 4.61 -1.47 2.54
C HIS A 191 5.51 -1.87 3.71
N ALA A 192 6.06 -3.08 3.70
CA ALA A 192 6.96 -3.54 4.75
C ALA A 192 8.18 -2.62 4.90
N TYR A 193 8.72 -2.14 3.77
CA TYR A 193 9.84 -1.20 3.74
C TYR A 193 9.48 0.17 4.30
N LEU A 194 8.32 0.73 3.92
CA LEU A 194 7.82 1.98 4.52
C LEU A 194 7.66 1.87 6.04
N LEU A 195 7.04 0.78 6.51
CA LEU A 195 6.87 0.52 7.94
C LEU A 195 8.23 0.43 8.66
N HIS A 196 9.20 -0.27 8.06
CA HIS A 196 10.55 -0.36 8.62
C HIS A 196 11.22 1.02 8.73
N LYS A 197 11.16 1.84 7.67
CA LYS A 197 11.71 3.21 7.66
C LYS A 197 10.99 4.16 8.63
N ALA A 198 9.69 3.95 8.84
CA ALA A 198 8.90 4.67 9.85
C ALA A 198 9.14 4.17 11.28
N ASN A 199 10.09 3.25 11.52
CA ASN A 199 10.29 2.59 12.81
C ASN A 199 8.98 1.98 13.36
N PHE A 200 8.20 1.39 12.46
CA PHE A 200 6.90 0.77 12.71
C PHE A 200 5.85 1.73 13.29
N ASN A 201 6.01 3.03 13.06
CA ASN A 201 4.93 3.97 13.28
C ASN A 201 3.85 3.77 12.21
N ASN A 202 2.73 3.13 12.59
CA ASN A 202 1.60 2.89 11.70
C ASN A 202 0.47 3.91 11.92
N GLU A 203 0.80 5.19 12.12
CA GLU A 203 -0.21 6.24 12.08
C GLU A 203 -0.83 6.31 10.67
N PRO A 204 -2.16 6.49 10.55
CA PRO A 204 -2.81 6.60 9.25
C PRO A 204 -2.19 7.72 8.41
N ASN A 205 -1.88 7.41 7.16
CA ASN A 205 -1.25 8.32 6.22
C ASN A 205 -1.96 8.22 4.86
N ILE A 206 -2.25 9.36 4.24
CA ILE A 206 -2.95 9.42 2.95
C ILE A 206 -2.10 8.83 1.80
N PHE A 207 -0.78 8.83 1.95
CA PHE A 207 0.21 8.40 0.96
C PHE A 207 0.77 6.99 1.21
N ILE A 208 0.12 6.17 2.03
CA ILE A 208 0.60 4.81 2.40
C ILE A 208 0.84 3.88 1.20
N GLU A 209 0.12 4.08 0.10
CA GLU A 209 0.25 3.28 -1.13
C GLU A 209 1.35 3.81 -2.07
N ALA A 210 1.86 5.03 -1.86
CA ALA A 210 2.70 5.70 -2.85
C ALA A 210 3.98 4.91 -3.18
N TYR A 211 4.65 4.36 -2.15
CA TYR A 211 5.87 3.58 -2.36
C TYR A 211 5.58 2.19 -2.95
N SER A 212 4.53 1.50 -2.51
CA SER A 212 4.17 0.19 -3.05
C SER A 212 3.77 0.28 -4.52
N ILE A 213 3.01 1.32 -4.90
CA ILE A 213 2.69 1.65 -6.30
C ILE A 213 3.96 1.93 -7.10
N PHE A 214 4.86 2.76 -6.58
CA PHE A 214 6.14 3.05 -7.21
C PHE A 214 6.95 1.75 -7.47
N ILE A 215 7.06 0.87 -6.46
CA ILE A 215 7.77 -0.41 -6.59
C ILE A 215 7.15 -1.28 -7.69
N GLU A 216 5.82 -1.30 -7.83
CA GLU A 216 5.18 -2.06 -8.92
C GLU A 216 5.59 -1.58 -10.31
N PHE A 217 5.68 -0.26 -10.53
CA PHE A 217 6.15 0.28 -11.80
C PHE A 217 7.61 -0.07 -12.06
N ILE A 218 8.48 0.05 -11.05
CA ILE A 218 9.90 -0.24 -11.22
C ILE A 218 10.14 -1.75 -11.41
N PHE A 219 9.36 -2.59 -10.73
CA PHE A 219 9.35 -4.02 -11.01
C PHE A 219 8.89 -4.30 -12.45
N GLY A 220 7.85 -3.60 -12.92
CA GLY A 220 7.41 -3.64 -14.32
C GLY A 220 8.53 -3.25 -15.30
N ASP A 221 9.26 -2.18 -15.02
CA ASP A 221 10.40 -1.74 -15.83
C ASP A 221 11.53 -2.77 -15.86
N TYR A 222 11.83 -3.40 -14.73
CA TYR A 222 12.74 -4.53 -14.66
C TYR A 222 12.25 -5.71 -15.53
N LEU A 223 10.96 -6.08 -15.41
CA LEU A 223 10.37 -7.18 -16.18
C LEU A 223 10.35 -6.92 -17.69
N LYS A 224 10.27 -5.67 -18.15
CA LYS A 224 10.35 -5.32 -19.59
C LYS A 224 11.64 -5.78 -20.25
N ASN A 225 12.72 -5.94 -19.47
CA ASN A 225 14.01 -6.45 -19.94
C ASN A 225 14.16 -7.97 -19.81
N THR A 226 13.07 -8.68 -19.50
CA THR A 226 13.05 -10.14 -19.35
C THR A 226 12.07 -10.77 -20.34
N ARG A 227 11.98 -12.11 -20.32
CA ARG A 227 10.95 -12.85 -21.06
C ARG A 227 9.50 -12.53 -20.64
N TYR A 228 9.29 -11.80 -19.54
CA TYR A 228 7.97 -11.42 -19.03
C TYR A 228 7.51 -10.03 -19.48
N SER A 229 8.22 -9.40 -20.43
CA SER A 229 7.94 -8.04 -20.90
C SER A 229 6.48 -7.82 -21.31
N GLY A 230 5.86 -8.82 -21.94
CA GLY A 230 4.44 -8.74 -22.30
C GLY A 230 3.51 -8.55 -21.10
N VAL A 231 3.76 -9.27 -20.00
CA VAL A 231 2.97 -9.10 -18.78
C VAL A 231 3.23 -7.74 -18.16
N ALA A 232 4.48 -7.27 -18.17
CA ALA A 232 4.85 -5.96 -17.63
C ALA A 232 4.06 -4.81 -18.30
N TYR A 233 3.99 -4.79 -19.63
CA TYR A 233 3.19 -3.79 -20.34
C TYR A 233 1.69 -3.89 -20.03
N SER A 234 1.16 -5.10 -19.90
CA SER A 234 -0.25 -5.30 -19.55
C SER A 234 -0.57 -4.87 -18.11
N SER A 235 0.33 -5.11 -17.16
CA SER A 235 0.17 -4.68 -15.77
C SER A 235 0.28 -3.16 -15.65
N GLU A 236 1.23 -2.52 -16.34
CA GLU A 236 1.34 -1.06 -16.37
C GLU A 236 0.09 -0.40 -16.98
N TYR A 237 -0.42 -0.95 -18.09
CA TYR A 237 -1.71 -0.53 -18.65
C TYR A 237 -2.83 -0.60 -17.62
N GLN A 238 -3.00 -1.76 -16.97
CA GLN A 238 -4.10 -1.97 -16.02
C GLN A 238 -4.03 -0.98 -14.86
N ARG A 239 -2.83 -0.70 -14.34
CA ARG A 239 -2.65 0.32 -13.29
C ARG A 239 -3.06 1.70 -13.78
N LEU A 240 -2.54 2.13 -14.92
CA LEU A 240 -2.80 3.47 -15.45
C LEU A 240 -4.28 3.65 -15.86
N ASP A 241 -4.89 2.62 -16.45
CA ASP A 241 -6.32 2.60 -16.81
C ASP A 241 -7.21 2.61 -15.55
N SER A 242 -6.83 1.88 -14.50
CA SER A 242 -7.52 1.96 -13.19
C SER A 242 -7.40 3.35 -12.56
N PHE A 243 -6.24 3.99 -12.62
CA PHE A 243 -6.05 5.35 -12.13
C PHE A 243 -6.98 6.35 -12.87
N LEU A 244 -6.99 6.31 -14.20
CA LEU A 244 -7.87 7.17 -15.01
C LEU A 244 -9.35 6.88 -14.72
N GLY A 245 -9.73 5.60 -14.68
CA GLY A 245 -11.11 5.19 -14.37
C GLY A 245 -11.56 5.59 -12.97
N MET A 246 -10.65 5.60 -11.99
CA MET A 246 -10.93 6.08 -10.64
C MET A 246 -11.18 7.59 -10.62
N ILE A 247 -10.38 8.36 -11.36
CA ILE A 247 -10.59 9.79 -11.52
C ILE A 247 -11.94 10.06 -12.18
N ASP A 248 -12.23 9.42 -13.32
CA ASP A 248 -13.51 9.61 -14.02
C ASP A 248 -14.72 9.32 -13.13
N TYR A 249 -14.62 8.28 -12.30
CA TYR A 249 -15.68 7.89 -11.39
C TYR A 249 -15.84 8.84 -10.19
N GLU A 250 -14.74 9.33 -9.62
CA GLU A 250 -14.77 10.15 -8.40
C GLU A 250 -14.73 11.66 -8.65
N PHE A 251 -14.45 12.13 -9.87
CA PHE A 251 -14.14 13.54 -10.16
C PHE A 251 -15.19 14.51 -9.60
N ALA A 252 -16.48 14.20 -9.78
CA ALA A 252 -17.59 15.00 -9.27
C ALA A 252 -17.79 14.87 -7.75
N ASN A 253 -17.40 13.74 -7.15
CA ASN A 253 -17.49 13.50 -5.72
C ASN A 253 -16.34 14.14 -4.93
N LEU A 254 -15.23 14.48 -5.58
CA LEU A 254 -14.08 15.10 -4.91
C LEU A 254 -14.47 16.42 -4.24
N SER A 255 -15.22 17.29 -4.91
CA SER A 255 -15.68 18.56 -4.31
C SER A 255 -16.52 18.36 -3.05
N ARG A 256 -17.19 17.21 -2.92
CA ARG A 256 -18.01 16.86 -1.75
C ARG A 256 -17.17 16.46 -0.55
N LEU A 257 -15.86 16.23 -0.72
CA LEU A 257 -14.94 15.94 0.41
C LEU A 257 -14.69 17.18 1.28
N LYS A 258 -15.10 18.35 0.83
CA LYS A 258 -15.16 19.56 1.67
C LYS A 258 -16.34 19.47 2.64
N ASP A 259 -16.14 19.95 3.86
CA ASP A 259 -17.15 19.99 4.93
C ASP A 259 -17.70 18.62 5.33
N MET A 260 -16.87 17.57 5.18
CA MET A 260 -17.17 16.24 5.72
C MET A 260 -17.23 16.25 7.25
N TYR A 261 -17.87 15.24 7.82
CA TYR A 261 -17.80 14.96 9.26
C TYR A 261 -17.45 13.50 9.53
N PHE A 262 -16.92 13.24 10.72
CA PHE A 262 -16.52 11.91 11.16
C PHE A 262 -17.47 11.38 12.24
N THR A 263 -18.02 10.19 12.00
CA THR A 263 -18.74 9.40 13.01
C THR A 263 -18.12 8.02 13.02
N PHE A 264 -17.42 7.69 14.11
CA PHE A 264 -16.63 6.47 14.18
C PHE A 264 -17.41 5.23 13.72
N PRO A 265 -16.84 4.39 12.84
CA PRO A 265 -15.48 4.44 12.29
C PRO A 265 -15.37 5.13 10.90
N PHE A 266 -16.40 5.83 10.44
CA PHE A 266 -16.51 6.30 9.06
C PHE A 266 -16.58 7.82 8.92
N TYR A 267 -16.31 8.27 7.69
CA TYR A 267 -16.49 9.66 7.29
C TYR A 267 -17.71 9.78 6.41
N TYR A 268 -18.40 10.91 6.52
CA TYR A 268 -19.66 11.17 5.84
C TYR A 268 -19.58 12.53 5.15
N TYR A 269 -20.19 12.61 3.98
CA TYR A 269 -20.49 13.86 3.30
C TYR A 269 -21.51 14.68 4.12
N SER A 270 -21.61 15.97 3.84
CA SER A 270 -22.55 16.87 4.52
C SER A 270 -24.03 16.45 4.37
N ASP A 271 -24.37 15.69 3.32
CA ASP A 271 -25.71 15.11 3.11
C ASP A 271 -25.95 13.79 3.87
N GLY A 272 -24.98 13.32 4.65
CA GLY A 272 -25.05 12.10 5.45
C GLY A 272 -24.70 10.80 4.71
N SER A 273 -24.39 10.86 3.41
CA SER A 273 -23.90 9.69 2.67
C SER A 273 -22.44 9.38 2.96
N LEU A 274 -22.03 8.12 2.83
CA LEU A 274 -20.67 7.67 3.13
C LEU A 274 -19.64 8.36 2.22
N ALA A 275 -18.64 9.00 2.82
CA ALA A 275 -17.60 9.70 2.08
C ALA A 275 -16.59 8.73 1.45
N ARG A 276 -16.24 8.98 0.18
CA ARG A 276 -15.30 8.14 -0.59
C ARG A 276 -13.85 8.55 -0.40
N ILE A 277 -13.43 8.63 0.86
CA ILE A 277 -12.07 9.06 1.22
C ILE A 277 -11.01 8.09 0.70
N ASP A 278 -11.27 6.79 0.73
CA ASP A 278 -10.28 5.80 0.32
C ASP A 278 -9.92 5.92 -1.17
N SER A 279 -10.88 6.25 -2.03
CA SER A 279 -10.62 6.54 -3.44
C SER A 279 -9.73 7.78 -3.60
N ALA A 280 -10.00 8.85 -2.85
CA ALA A 280 -9.19 10.07 -2.91
C ALA A 280 -7.75 9.86 -2.40
N LYS A 281 -7.58 9.06 -1.35
CA LYS A 281 -6.27 8.64 -0.86
C LYS A 281 -5.50 7.83 -1.90
N MET A 282 -6.17 6.90 -2.56
CA MET A 282 -5.58 6.10 -3.62
C MET A 282 -5.13 6.99 -4.79
N ILE A 283 -5.97 7.93 -5.26
CA ILE A 283 -5.60 8.89 -6.32
C ILE A 283 -4.32 9.66 -5.93
N LEU A 284 -4.25 10.22 -4.71
CA LEU A 284 -3.07 10.95 -4.25
C LEU A 284 -1.82 10.07 -4.15
N SER A 285 -1.98 8.84 -3.67
CA SER A 285 -0.90 7.87 -3.61
C SER A 285 -0.41 7.44 -4.99
N ASP A 286 -1.32 7.18 -5.94
CA ASP A 286 -1.00 6.89 -7.34
C ASP A 286 -0.21 8.04 -7.95
N MET A 287 -0.65 9.29 -7.76
CA MET A 287 0.05 10.45 -8.29
C MET A 287 1.46 10.59 -7.68
N LEU A 288 1.62 10.35 -6.37
CA LEU A 288 2.94 10.45 -5.72
C LEU A 288 3.86 9.32 -6.17
N GLY A 289 3.32 8.10 -6.26
CA GLY A 289 4.03 6.94 -6.80
C GLY A 289 4.50 7.19 -8.23
N MET A 290 3.61 7.65 -9.11
CA MET A 290 3.94 7.99 -10.50
C MET A 290 4.93 9.16 -10.61
N TYR A 291 4.87 10.15 -9.72
CA TYR A 291 5.90 11.17 -9.64
C TYR A 291 7.28 10.57 -9.37
N PHE A 292 7.40 9.65 -8.41
CA PHE A 292 8.65 8.93 -8.19
C PHE A 292 9.06 8.07 -9.38
N VAL A 293 8.12 7.46 -10.11
CA VAL A 293 8.40 6.72 -11.34
C VAL A 293 8.98 7.63 -12.42
N SER A 294 8.37 8.79 -12.67
CA SER A 294 8.87 9.78 -13.64
C SER A 294 10.30 10.19 -13.27
N LEU A 295 10.53 10.57 -12.02
CA LEU A 295 11.88 10.93 -11.56
C LEU A 295 12.87 9.76 -11.70
N TYR A 296 12.48 8.54 -11.34
CA TYR A 296 13.36 7.38 -11.44
C TYR A 296 13.80 7.12 -12.89
N ARG A 297 12.88 7.29 -13.84
CA ARG A 297 13.10 7.08 -15.27
C ARG A 297 13.93 8.19 -15.92
N PHE A 298 13.76 9.45 -15.49
CA PHE A 298 14.27 10.61 -16.23
C PHE A 298 15.25 11.52 -15.45
N ASP A 299 15.20 11.53 -14.12
CA ASP A 299 16.08 12.34 -13.27
C ASP A 299 16.44 11.59 -11.98
N LYS A 300 17.38 10.66 -12.11
CA LYS A 300 17.82 9.80 -11.01
C LYS A 300 18.37 10.59 -9.82
N LYS A 301 18.99 11.75 -10.05
CA LYS A 301 19.54 12.61 -8.99
C LYS A 301 18.41 13.19 -8.16
N LYS A 302 17.39 13.77 -8.81
CA LYS A 302 16.21 14.31 -8.12
C LYS A 302 15.39 13.20 -7.46
N TYR A 303 15.26 12.03 -8.09
CA TYR A 303 14.64 10.85 -7.48
C TYR A 303 15.27 10.52 -6.12
N ASN A 304 16.60 10.39 -6.04
CA ASN A 304 17.27 10.02 -4.80
C ASN A 304 16.99 11.02 -3.67
N ILE A 305 17.01 12.33 -3.98
CA ILE A 305 16.72 13.40 -3.01
C ILE A 305 15.26 13.32 -2.54
N MET A 306 14.32 13.26 -3.49
CA MET A 306 12.89 13.29 -3.20
C MET A 306 12.40 12.03 -2.49
N MET A 307 12.93 10.86 -2.86
CA MET A 307 12.62 9.58 -2.20
C MET A 307 13.18 9.55 -0.78
N SER A 308 14.42 10.01 -0.56
CA SER A 308 14.96 10.11 0.81
C SER A 308 14.10 11.01 1.68
N ALA A 309 13.72 12.19 1.18
CA ALA A 309 12.83 13.10 1.90
C ALA A 309 11.48 12.46 2.23
N PHE A 310 10.88 11.72 1.28
CA PHE A 310 9.62 11.03 1.52
C PHE A 310 9.74 9.99 2.64
N LEU A 311 10.75 9.12 2.57
CA LEU A 311 10.98 8.08 3.59
C LEU A 311 11.29 8.69 4.97
N ASP A 312 11.96 9.85 5.01
CA ASP A 312 12.24 10.57 6.25
C ASP A 312 10.99 11.20 6.86
N MET A 313 10.10 11.73 6.03
CA MET A 313 8.84 12.36 6.43
C MET A 313 7.77 11.33 6.81
N TYR A 314 7.75 10.17 6.14
CA TYR A 314 6.71 9.16 6.30
C TYR A 314 6.64 8.64 7.74
N GLY A 315 5.45 8.74 8.34
CA GLY A 315 5.21 8.38 9.75
C GLY A 315 5.84 9.35 10.76
N LYS A 316 6.35 10.51 10.35
CA LYS A 316 6.95 11.51 11.25
C LYS A 316 6.33 12.91 11.15
N VAL A 317 5.74 13.23 10.00
CA VAL A 317 5.08 14.52 9.73
C VAL A 317 3.65 14.31 9.26
N THR A 318 2.87 15.38 9.19
CA THR A 318 1.47 15.35 8.73
C THR A 318 1.35 15.13 7.22
N ASP A 319 0.21 14.61 6.75
CA ASP A 319 -0.08 14.47 5.32
C ASP A 319 -0.04 15.83 4.59
N GLU A 320 -0.42 16.91 5.27
CA GLU A 320 -0.32 18.27 4.76
C GLU A 320 1.14 18.69 4.51
N GLU A 321 2.04 18.42 5.45
CA GLU A 321 3.47 18.73 5.28
C GLU A 321 4.08 17.94 4.13
N ILE A 322 3.70 16.67 3.96
CA ILE A 322 4.09 15.87 2.79
C ILE A 322 3.60 16.54 1.50
N LEU A 323 2.30 16.87 1.39
CA LEU A 323 1.76 17.47 0.17
C LEU A 323 2.37 18.84 -0.13
N LYS A 324 2.63 19.68 0.88
CA LYS A 324 3.33 20.96 0.72
C LYS A 324 4.75 20.79 0.19
N TYR A 325 5.48 19.79 0.68
CA TYR A 325 6.85 19.51 0.23
C TYR A 325 6.87 19.02 -1.22
N PHE A 326 6.06 18.01 -1.54
CA PHE A 326 6.06 17.41 -2.87
C PHE A 326 5.33 18.26 -3.91
N LYS A 327 4.40 19.12 -3.48
CA LYS A 327 3.56 20.02 -4.29
C LYS A 327 2.68 19.29 -5.29
N LEU A 328 1.37 19.47 -5.18
CA LEU A 328 0.39 18.83 -6.06
C LEU A 328 0.70 18.99 -7.57
N SER A 329 1.24 20.14 -7.99
CA SER A 329 1.67 20.36 -9.38
C SER A 329 2.73 19.34 -9.85
N ASN A 330 3.71 19.02 -9.02
CA ASN A 330 4.74 18.04 -9.38
C ASN A 330 4.16 16.62 -9.47
N LEU A 331 3.21 16.31 -8.57
CA LEU A 331 2.46 15.06 -8.61
C LEU A 331 1.68 14.92 -9.94
N VAL A 332 1.04 15.99 -10.41
CA VAL A 332 0.38 16.05 -11.72
C VAL A 332 1.37 15.84 -12.86
N ASP A 333 2.45 16.63 -12.90
CA ASP A 333 3.44 16.58 -13.98
C ASP A 333 4.05 15.17 -14.10
N GLY A 334 4.45 14.56 -12.98
CA GLY A 334 4.99 13.21 -12.96
C GLY A 334 3.99 12.12 -13.38
N SER A 335 2.70 12.32 -13.10
CA SER A 335 1.63 11.42 -13.55
C SER A 335 1.41 11.55 -15.07
N ILE A 336 1.44 12.77 -15.61
CA ILE A 336 1.39 13.02 -17.06
C ILE A 336 2.59 12.35 -17.74
N ASP A 337 3.80 12.58 -17.25
CA ASP A 337 5.02 11.99 -17.80
C ASP A 337 4.95 10.45 -17.83
N THR A 338 4.43 9.84 -16.76
CA THR A 338 4.31 8.38 -16.67
C THR A 338 3.31 7.84 -17.69
N LEU A 339 2.14 8.48 -17.83
CA LEU A 339 1.14 8.13 -18.85
C LEU A 339 1.70 8.30 -20.27
N ASP A 340 2.35 9.43 -20.55
CA ASP A 340 2.90 9.73 -21.87
C ASP A 340 4.03 8.77 -22.24
N THR A 341 4.84 8.36 -21.26
CA THR A 341 5.89 7.36 -21.45
C THR A 341 5.31 6.00 -21.82
N TYR A 342 4.23 5.57 -21.15
CA TYR A 342 3.51 4.36 -21.54
C TYR A 342 3.00 4.46 -22.98
N VAL A 343 2.32 5.55 -23.36
CA VAL A 343 1.80 5.75 -24.72
C VAL A 343 2.92 5.73 -25.76
N LYS A 344 4.06 6.41 -25.50
CA LYS A 344 5.21 6.45 -26.39
C LYS A 344 5.85 5.08 -26.58
N THR A 345 6.06 4.33 -25.49
CA THR A 345 6.65 2.99 -25.57
C THR A 345 5.71 1.96 -26.17
N TYR A 346 4.40 2.08 -25.96
CA TYR A 346 3.42 1.17 -26.55
C TYR A 346 3.29 1.34 -28.08
N ARG A 347 3.50 2.56 -28.60
CA ARG A 347 3.46 2.86 -30.05
C ARG A 347 4.71 2.42 -30.81
N ARG A 348 5.82 2.13 -30.11
CA ARG A 348 7.04 1.56 -30.68
C ARG A 348 6.94 0.03 -30.70
#